data_AF-J9FMP4-F1
#
_entry.id   AF-J9FMP4-F1
#
_cell.length_a   1.000
_cell.length_b   1.000
_cell.length_c   1.000
_cell.angle_alpha   90.00
_cell.angle_beta   90.00
_cell.angle_gamma   90.00
#
_symmetry.space_group_name_H-M   'P 1'
#
loop_
_entity.id
_entity.type
_entity.pdbx_description
1 polymer ?
#
loop_
_entity_poly.entity_id
_entity_poly.type
_entity_poly.pdbx_seq_one_letter_code
_entity_poly.pdbx_strand_id
1 'polypeptide(L)'
;EWDKPAQQTYRANFHDEFEIAGDITMIKEEDVPPFDICLAGFPCQAFSMAGRHGGFEDDYHGRCRGTLFLDVVRICDYHRPRVIFCENVKGLTIHDKGRTFKVIKEAFEEIGYKVFTKVLNSKNFGVPQNRERIYIVCFRNDIAPEIFKFPEGNECTCTIRDILQEAPVPSKYYLSDTYVATLKAHRARHEAAGNGFGYVIRDLDGIAGTIVCGGMGREGNLLIDHREHSMVPTT
;
A
#
# COMPACT_ATOMS: atom_id res chain seq x y z
N GLU A 1 2.19 -0.77 14.29
CA GLU A 1 3.29 -1.07 13.33
C GLU A 1 4.24 -2.04 14.00
N TRP A 2 4.35 -3.26 13.48
CA TRP A 2 5.11 -4.37 14.06
C TRP A 2 6.56 -4.47 13.56
N ASP A 3 6.88 -3.89 12.39
CA ASP A 3 8.18 -4.01 11.76
C ASP A 3 9.17 -3.01 12.39
N LYS A 4 10.24 -3.53 13.01
CA LYS A 4 11.20 -2.70 13.74
C LYS A 4 11.91 -1.66 12.84
N PRO A 5 12.42 -2.01 11.64
CA PRO A 5 12.96 -1.02 10.70
C PRO A 5 11.97 0.08 10.31
N ALA A 6 10.71 -0.26 10.06
CA ALA A 6 9.66 0.73 9.78
C ALA A 6 9.45 1.67 10.97
N GLN A 7 9.40 1.14 12.19
CA GLN A 7 9.30 1.97 13.41
C GLN A 7 10.49 2.93 13.58
N GLN A 8 11.72 2.46 13.29
CA GLN A 8 12.92 3.30 13.36
C GLN A 8 12.83 4.47 12.39
N THR A 9 12.41 4.20 11.15
CA THR A 9 12.22 5.23 10.12
C THR A 9 11.12 6.20 10.51
N TYR A 10 10.01 5.71 11.08
CA TYR A 10 8.92 6.55 11.56
C TYR A 10 9.40 7.53 12.64
N ARG A 11 10.05 7.02 13.69
CA ARG A 11 10.60 7.84 14.79
C ARG A 11 11.65 8.86 14.33
N ALA A 12 12.36 8.58 13.24
CA ALA A 12 13.32 9.51 12.67
C ALA A 12 12.67 10.70 11.93
N ASN A 13 11.39 10.58 11.54
CA ASN A 13 10.67 11.59 10.77
C ASN A 13 9.53 12.26 11.55
N PHE A 14 8.95 11.58 12.53
CA PHE A 14 7.83 12.06 13.34
C PHE A 14 8.22 12.06 14.83
N HIS A 15 7.99 13.18 15.50
CA HIS A 15 8.35 13.42 16.90
C HIS A 15 7.11 13.37 17.78
N ASP A 16 6.37 12.28 17.68
CA ASP A 16 5.16 12.07 18.47
C ASP A 16 5.51 11.67 19.92
N GLU A 17 4.67 12.09 20.87
CA GLU A 17 4.86 11.77 22.30
C GLU A 17 4.41 10.34 22.67
N PHE A 18 3.76 9.61 21.76
CA PHE A 18 3.27 8.27 21.99
C PHE A 18 4.25 7.19 21.49
N GLU A 19 4.20 6.03 22.14
CA GLU A 19 4.96 4.86 21.70
C GLU A 19 4.24 4.05 20.62
N ILE A 20 5.01 3.50 19.69
CA ILE A 20 4.47 2.58 18.68
C ILE A 20 4.24 1.22 19.33
N ALA A 21 2.98 0.85 19.52
CA ALA A 21 2.56 -0.31 20.31
C ALA A 21 2.89 -1.70 19.71
N GLY A 22 3.37 -1.78 18.46
CA GLY A 22 3.82 -3.05 17.87
C GLY A 22 2.70 -3.85 17.18
N ASP A 23 2.59 -5.12 17.58
CA ASP A 23 1.66 -6.12 17.04
C ASP A 23 0.22 -5.88 17.53
N ILE A 24 -0.66 -5.48 16.61
CA ILE A 24 -2.04 -5.12 16.90
C ILE A 24 -2.89 -6.28 17.44
N THR A 25 -2.51 -7.53 17.16
CA THR A 25 -3.25 -8.72 17.62
C THR A 25 -3.13 -8.93 19.13
N MET A 26 -2.12 -8.32 19.75
CA MET A 26 -1.86 -8.37 21.19
C MET A 26 -2.40 -7.15 21.94
N ILE A 27 -2.89 -6.14 21.22
CA ILE A 27 -3.39 -4.88 21.78
C ILE A 27 -4.89 -4.99 21.97
N LYS A 28 -5.35 -4.78 23.21
CA LYS A 28 -6.77 -4.70 23.49
C LYS A 28 -7.33 -3.35 23.06
N GLU A 29 -8.56 -3.35 22.61
CA GLU A 29 -9.27 -2.14 22.22
C GLU A 29 -9.34 -1.10 23.35
N GLU A 30 -9.46 -1.52 24.61
CA GLU A 30 -9.48 -0.65 25.79
C GLU A 30 -8.17 0.12 26.03
N ASP A 31 -7.04 -0.40 25.55
CA ASP A 31 -5.72 0.21 25.71
C ASP A 31 -5.44 1.29 24.65
N VAL A 32 -6.28 1.36 23.60
CA VAL A 32 -6.15 2.36 22.55
C VAL A 32 -6.80 3.67 23.04
N PRO A 33 -6.10 4.82 22.98
CA PRO A 33 -6.69 6.10 23.39
C PRO A 33 -7.85 6.49 22.47
N PRO A 34 -8.83 7.29 22.93
CA PRO A 34 -9.93 7.75 22.08
C PRO A 34 -9.45 8.52 20.85
N PHE A 35 -10.08 8.30 19.70
CA PHE A 35 -9.75 8.98 18.44
C PHE A 35 -10.99 9.23 17.58
N ASP A 36 -10.95 10.29 16.77
CA ASP A 36 -12.03 10.62 15.83
C ASP A 36 -11.87 9.92 14.47
N ILE A 37 -10.64 9.62 14.06
CA ILE A 37 -10.33 9.06 12.74
C ILE A 37 -9.41 7.85 12.89
N CYS A 38 -9.84 6.69 12.39
CA CYS A 38 -8.99 5.52 12.24
C CYS A 38 -8.32 5.53 10.87
N LEU A 39 -6.98 5.40 10.81
CA LEU A 39 -6.23 5.20 9.57
C LEU A 39 -5.67 3.77 9.52
N ALA A 40 -5.94 3.02 8.46
CA ALA A 40 -5.52 1.61 8.37
C ALA A 40 -5.08 1.17 6.97
N GLY A 41 -3.80 0.83 6.81
CA GLY A 41 -3.25 0.16 5.62
C GLY A 41 -3.02 -1.34 5.88
N PHE A 42 -4.09 -2.13 6.02
CA PHE A 42 -3.98 -3.55 6.35
C PHE A 42 -3.60 -4.41 5.13
N PRO A 43 -2.85 -5.52 5.31
CA PRO A 43 -2.47 -6.37 4.19
C PRO A 43 -3.68 -7.06 3.55
N CYS A 44 -3.63 -7.25 2.22
CA CYS A 44 -4.65 -7.97 1.46
C CYS A 44 -4.57 -9.48 1.77
N GLN A 45 -5.41 -9.96 2.68
CA GLN A 45 -5.53 -11.39 3.04
C GLN A 45 -6.85 -11.96 2.52
N ALA A 46 -6.84 -13.22 2.09
CA ALA A 46 -8.08 -13.94 1.76
C ALA A 46 -8.85 -14.26 3.06
N PHE A 47 -10.16 -14.03 3.07
CA PHE A 47 -11.02 -14.48 4.16
C PHE A 47 -11.41 -15.94 3.93
N SER A 48 -11.06 -16.84 4.86
CA SER A 48 -11.57 -18.22 4.85
C SER A 48 -12.83 -18.32 5.70
N MET A 49 -13.93 -18.80 5.12
CA MET A 49 -15.11 -19.17 5.91
C MET A 49 -14.85 -20.49 6.64
N ALA A 50 -14.55 -20.39 7.93
CA ALA A 50 -14.59 -21.50 8.87
C ALA A 50 -15.52 -21.15 10.03
N GLY A 51 -16.82 -21.00 9.73
CA GLY A 51 -17.88 -20.75 10.71
C GLY A 51 -19.24 -21.17 10.15
N ARG A 52 -19.89 -22.13 10.81
CA ARG A 52 -21.19 -22.71 10.46
C ARG A 52 -22.34 -21.75 10.79
N HIS A 53 -23.45 -21.91 10.07
CA HIS A 53 -24.78 -21.36 10.38
C HIS A 53 -25.13 -21.40 11.89
N GLY A 54 -25.17 -20.24 12.53
CA GLY A 54 -25.65 -20.02 13.90
C GLY A 54 -25.95 -18.54 14.09
N GLY A 55 -27.05 -18.20 14.77
CA GLY A 55 -27.57 -16.83 14.83
C GLY A 55 -26.67 -15.79 15.51
N PHE A 56 -27.21 -14.56 15.52
CA PHE A 56 -26.63 -13.24 15.82
C PHE A 56 -25.70 -13.05 17.05
N GLU A 57 -25.37 -14.07 17.83
CA GLU A 57 -24.30 -14.00 18.86
C GLU A 57 -22.93 -14.49 18.34
N ASP A 58 -22.89 -15.19 17.20
CA ASP A 58 -21.69 -15.89 16.68
C ASP A 58 -21.02 -15.20 15.47
N ASP A 59 -21.53 -14.03 15.05
CA ASP A 59 -21.50 -13.65 13.64
C ASP A 59 -20.38 -12.69 13.16
N TYR A 60 -19.42 -12.32 14.01
CA TYR A 60 -18.20 -11.63 13.56
C TYR A 60 -16.91 -12.42 13.87
N HIS A 61 -16.81 -12.98 15.08
CA HIS A 61 -15.68 -13.81 15.48
C HIS A 61 -15.60 -15.16 14.75
N GLY A 62 -16.72 -15.67 14.22
CA GLY A 62 -16.79 -16.95 13.51
C GLY A 62 -16.49 -16.90 12.01
N ARG A 63 -16.71 -15.76 11.33
CA ARG A 63 -16.73 -15.72 9.85
C ARG A 63 -15.34 -15.60 9.21
N CYS A 64 -14.33 -15.09 9.92
CA CYS A 64 -13.07 -14.65 9.32
C CYS A 64 -11.83 -14.76 10.24
N ARG A 65 -11.72 -15.80 11.07
CA ARG A 65 -10.58 -15.94 12.02
C ARG A 65 -9.21 -15.74 11.34
N GLY A 66 -8.42 -14.80 11.86
CA GLY A 66 -6.97 -14.69 11.56
C GLY A 66 -6.52 -13.62 10.56
N THR A 67 -7.34 -12.62 10.24
CA THR A 67 -6.91 -11.50 9.37
C THR A 67 -6.78 -10.20 10.15
N LEU A 68 -5.77 -9.39 9.82
CA LEU A 68 -5.52 -8.08 10.47
C LEU A 68 -6.64 -7.07 10.20
N PHE A 69 -7.48 -7.31 9.19
CA PHE A 69 -8.70 -6.54 8.97
C PHE A 69 -9.67 -6.66 10.16
N LEU A 70 -9.78 -7.84 10.78
CA LEU A 70 -10.67 -8.00 11.93
C LEU A 70 -10.19 -7.22 13.15
N ASP A 71 -8.87 -7.06 13.34
CA ASP A 71 -8.34 -6.22 14.41
C ASP A 71 -8.72 -4.75 14.22
N VAL A 72 -8.74 -4.27 12.96
CA VAL A 72 -9.23 -2.93 12.64
C VAL A 72 -10.70 -2.80 13.00
N VAL A 73 -11.55 -3.77 12.61
CA VAL A 73 -12.98 -3.70 12.92
C VAL A 73 -13.26 -3.84 14.41
N ARG A 74 -12.55 -4.73 15.13
CA ARG A 74 -12.62 -4.88 16.59
C ARG A 74 -12.38 -3.54 17.31
N ILE A 75 -11.28 -2.84 16.95
CA ILE A 75 -10.94 -1.55 17.57
C ILE A 75 -11.97 -0.48 17.18
N CYS A 76 -12.41 -0.45 15.92
CA CYS A 76 -13.38 0.55 15.45
C CYS A 76 -14.78 0.34 16.05
N ASP A 77 -15.20 -0.90 16.27
CA ASP A 77 -16.50 -1.19 16.87
C ASP A 77 -16.54 -0.79 18.35
N TYR A 78 -15.42 -0.93 19.06
CA TYR A 78 -15.29 -0.43 20.43
C TYR A 78 -15.27 1.11 20.50
N HIS A 79 -14.38 1.75 19.73
CA HIS A 79 -14.15 3.21 19.83
C HIS A 79 -15.17 4.06 19.08
N ARG A 80 -15.88 3.48 18.11
CA ARG A 80 -16.90 4.16 17.29
C ARG A 80 -16.38 5.49 16.68
N PRO A 81 -15.20 5.53 16.03
CA PRO A 81 -14.66 6.76 15.45
C PRO A 81 -15.62 7.40 14.45
N ARG A 82 -15.50 8.70 14.23
CA ARG A 82 -16.30 9.41 13.23
C ARG A 82 -16.02 8.91 11.82
N VAL A 83 -14.73 8.68 11.52
CA VAL A 83 -14.27 8.24 10.20
C VAL A 83 -13.32 7.06 10.33
N ILE A 84 -13.46 6.07 9.44
CA ILE A 84 -12.47 5.03 9.22
C ILE A 84 -11.95 5.21 7.79
N PHE A 85 -10.64 5.30 7.64
CA PHE A 85 -10.00 5.51 6.36
C PHE A 85 -8.95 4.42 6.12
N CYS A 86 -9.28 3.51 5.20
CA CYS A 86 -8.43 2.40 4.84
C CYS A 86 -7.81 2.55 3.44
N GLU A 87 -6.61 2.01 3.29
CA GLU A 87 -5.92 1.85 2.01
C GLU A 87 -5.66 0.36 1.74
N ASN A 88 -5.75 -0.04 0.46
CA ASN A 88 -5.35 -1.37 0.03
C ASN A 88 -4.95 -1.42 -1.45
N VAL A 89 -4.45 -2.57 -1.91
CA VAL A 89 -4.08 -2.82 -3.31
C VAL A 89 -5.29 -2.72 -4.25
N LYS A 90 -5.07 -2.22 -5.47
CA LYS A 90 -6.14 -2.10 -6.50
C LYS A 90 -6.88 -3.42 -6.76
N GLY A 91 -6.16 -4.54 -6.62
CA GLY A 91 -6.68 -5.88 -6.89
C GLY A 91 -7.68 -6.39 -5.85
N LEU A 92 -7.85 -5.69 -4.72
CA LEU A 92 -8.78 -6.08 -3.67
C LEU A 92 -10.22 -6.25 -4.19
N THR A 93 -10.63 -5.41 -5.15
CA THR A 93 -11.98 -5.41 -5.74
C THR A 93 -12.32 -6.69 -6.51
N ILE A 94 -11.31 -7.36 -7.06
CA ILE A 94 -11.46 -8.61 -7.82
C ILE A 94 -10.91 -9.83 -7.07
N HIS A 95 -10.25 -9.59 -5.94
CA HIS A 95 -9.65 -10.63 -5.12
C HIS A 95 -10.70 -11.63 -4.68
N ASP A 96 -10.36 -12.92 -4.79
CA ASP A 96 -11.27 -14.02 -4.48
C ASP A 96 -12.65 -13.87 -5.17
N LYS A 97 -12.65 -13.50 -6.46
CA LYS A 97 -13.86 -13.22 -7.26
C LYS A 97 -14.74 -12.10 -6.68
N GLY A 98 -14.12 -11.12 -6.03
CA GLY A 98 -14.77 -9.97 -5.41
C GLY A 98 -15.34 -10.24 -4.01
N ARG A 99 -15.21 -11.46 -3.49
CA ARG A 99 -15.75 -11.83 -2.17
C ARG A 99 -15.07 -11.06 -1.05
N THR A 100 -13.75 -10.90 -1.11
CA THR A 100 -12.97 -10.22 -0.06
C THR A 100 -13.41 -8.78 0.14
N PHE A 101 -13.56 -8.03 -0.96
CA PHE A 101 -14.02 -6.65 -0.89
C PHE A 101 -15.47 -6.53 -0.39
N LYS A 102 -16.35 -7.46 -0.80
CA LYS A 102 -17.73 -7.52 -0.32
C LYS A 102 -17.78 -7.70 1.21
N VAL A 103 -17.04 -8.67 1.75
CA VAL A 103 -16.96 -8.92 3.20
C VAL A 103 -16.46 -7.69 3.97
N ILE A 104 -15.42 -7.01 3.45
CA ILE A 104 -14.90 -5.78 4.07
C ILE A 104 -15.98 -4.70 4.14
N LYS A 105 -16.72 -4.50 3.05
CA LYS A 105 -17.77 -3.50 2.99
C LYS A 105 -18.91 -3.83 3.96
N GLU A 106 -19.39 -5.07 3.94
CA GLU A 106 -20.47 -5.54 4.80
C GLU A 106 -20.08 -5.42 6.28
N ALA A 107 -18.84 -5.77 6.65
CA ALA A 107 -18.35 -5.61 8.01
C ALA A 107 -18.41 -4.17 8.54
N PHE A 108 -18.01 -3.18 7.74
CA PHE A 108 -18.12 -1.78 8.14
C PHE A 108 -19.58 -1.29 8.21
N GLU A 109 -20.44 -1.78 7.30
CA GLU A 109 -21.87 -1.47 7.32
C GLU A 109 -22.58 -2.08 8.55
N GLU A 110 -22.22 -3.32 8.94
CA GLU A 110 -22.71 -4.00 10.14
C GLU A 110 -22.36 -3.23 11.41
N ILE A 111 -21.14 -2.67 11.50
CA ILE A 111 -20.76 -1.77 12.59
C ILE A 111 -21.25 -0.34 12.38
N GLY A 112 -22.23 -0.08 11.51
CA GLY A 112 -22.93 1.20 11.43
C GLY A 112 -22.16 2.34 10.75
N TYR A 113 -21.44 2.02 9.68
CA TYR A 113 -20.76 3.01 8.82
C TYR A 113 -21.25 2.95 7.37
N LYS A 114 -21.34 4.13 6.74
CA LYS A 114 -21.56 4.27 5.30
C LYS A 114 -20.22 4.28 4.57
N VAL A 115 -20.05 3.35 3.63
CA VAL A 115 -18.77 3.10 2.93
C VAL A 115 -18.72 3.77 1.56
N PHE A 116 -17.65 4.52 1.30
CA PHE A 116 -17.32 5.11 0.00
C PHE A 116 -15.96 4.59 -0.47
N THR A 117 -15.82 4.26 -1.76
CA THR A 117 -14.57 3.71 -2.28
C THR A 117 -14.17 4.30 -3.63
N LYS A 118 -12.87 4.48 -3.87
CA LYS A 118 -12.33 4.86 -5.18
C LYS A 118 -10.93 4.31 -5.37
N VAL A 119 -10.62 3.87 -6.59
CA VAL A 119 -9.24 3.58 -7.00
C VAL A 119 -8.60 4.89 -7.46
N LEU A 120 -7.49 5.26 -6.85
CA LEU A 120 -6.71 6.44 -7.21
C LEU A 120 -5.29 6.03 -7.61
N ASN A 121 -4.68 6.79 -8.51
CA ASN A 121 -3.33 6.56 -9.01
C ASN A 121 -2.42 7.72 -8.62
N SER A 122 -1.29 7.43 -7.98
CA SER A 122 -0.34 8.44 -7.48
C SER A 122 0.18 9.38 -8.57
N LYS A 123 0.27 8.91 -9.82
CA LYS A 123 0.63 9.73 -11.00
C LYS A 123 -0.30 10.93 -11.22
N ASN A 124 -1.54 10.85 -10.76
CA ASN A 124 -2.50 11.93 -10.88
C ASN A 124 -2.37 12.97 -9.74
N PHE A 125 -1.48 12.75 -8.77
CA PHE A 125 -1.29 13.58 -7.58
C PHE A 125 0.16 14.08 -7.43
N GLY A 126 0.87 14.25 -8.54
CA GLY A 126 2.20 14.83 -8.59
C GLY A 126 3.36 13.93 -8.18
N VAL A 127 3.12 12.63 -8.08
CA VAL A 127 4.17 11.64 -7.88
C VAL A 127 4.44 10.95 -9.22
N PRO A 128 5.66 10.96 -9.79
CA PRO A 128 5.95 10.39 -11.11
C PRO A 128 6.04 8.86 -11.06
N GLN A 129 4.98 8.20 -10.60
CA GLN A 129 4.89 6.77 -10.39
C GLN A 129 3.48 6.25 -10.68
N ASN A 130 3.40 5.22 -11.52
CA ASN A 130 2.17 4.45 -11.69
C ASN A 130 1.94 3.55 -10.45
N ARG A 131 1.13 4.03 -9.51
CA ARG A 131 0.78 3.30 -8.28
C ARG A 131 -0.69 3.48 -7.97
N GLU A 132 -1.47 2.48 -8.35
CA GLU A 132 -2.91 2.42 -8.11
C GLU A 132 -3.22 1.74 -6.77
N ARG A 133 -4.11 2.34 -5.99
CA ARG A 133 -4.59 1.85 -4.70
C ARG A 133 -6.08 2.12 -4.55
N ILE A 134 -6.77 1.20 -3.89
CA ILE A 134 -8.15 1.44 -3.47
C ILE A 134 -8.12 2.15 -2.12
N TYR A 135 -8.92 3.20 -2.03
CA TYR A 135 -9.16 3.95 -0.81
C TYR A 135 -10.60 3.69 -0.38
N ILE A 136 -10.79 3.37 0.89
CA ILE A 136 -12.08 3.05 1.50
C ILE A 136 -12.29 4.05 2.64
N VAL A 137 -13.27 4.93 2.48
CA VAL A 137 -13.61 5.96 3.47
C VAL A 137 -15.00 5.63 4.02
N CYS A 138 -15.06 5.31 5.30
CA CYS A 138 -16.27 4.95 6.01
C CYS A 138 -16.64 6.07 6.98
N PHE A 139 -17.84 6.63 6.86
CA PHE A 139 -18.37 7.61 7.82
C PHE A 139 -19.39 6.94 8.73
N ARG A 140 -19.34 7.23 10.04
CA ARG A 140 -20.35 6.73 10.98
C ARG A 140 -21.74 7.22 10.55
N ASN A 141 -22.75 6.35 10.62
CA ASN A 141 -24.07 6.61 9.99
C ASN A 141 -24.74 7.91 10.42
N ASP A 142 -24.54 8.37 11.66
CA ASP A 142 -25.09 9.61 12.21
C ASP A 142 -24.48 10.89 11.60
N ILE A 143 -23.30 10.80 10.99
CA ILE A 143 -22.61 11.93 10.34
C ILE A 143 -22.34 11.71 8.85
N ALA A 144 -22.76 10.57 8.32
CA ALA A 144 -22.41 10.16 6.98
C ALA A 144 -23.03 11.10 5.93
N PRO A 145 -22.24 11.65 4.98
CA PRO A 145 -22.79 12.46 3.93
C PRO A 145 -23.62 11.60 2.95
N GLU A 146 -24.52 12.24 2.21
CA GLU A 146 -25.17 11.54 1.11
C GLU A 146 -24.19 11.19 -0.02
N ILE A 147 -23.31 12.14 -0.32
CA ILE A 147 -22.31 12.02 -1.37
C ILE A 147 -20.96 12.44 -0.78
N PHE A 148 -19.97 11.55 -0.91
CA PHE A 148 -18.57 11.88 -0.66
C PHE A 148 -17.81 11.91 -1.99
N LYS A 149 -17.17 13.03 -2.28
CA LYS A 149 -16.33 13.20 -3.48
C LYS A 149 -14.87 13.01 -3.08
N PHE A 150 -14.27 11.92 -3.56
CA PHE A 150 -12.83 11.74 -3.50
C PHE A 150 -12.11 12.80 -4.33
N PRO A 151 -10.86 13.16 -3.97
CA PRO A 151 -10.11 14.16 -4.72
C PRO A 151 -9.95 13.73 -6.18
N GLU A 152 -10.00 14.73 -7.05
CA GLU A 152 -9.62 14.63 -8.45
C GLU A 152 -8.15 15.04 -8.53
N GLY A 153 -7.37 14.28 -9.28
CA GLY A 153 -5.97 14.60 -9.47
C GLY A 153 -5.83 15.89 -10.28
N ASN A 154 -4.84 16.72 -9.93
CA ASN A 154 -4.49 17.89 -10.73
C ASN A 154 -3.52 17.35 -11.77
N GLU A 155 -3.86 17.31 -13.06
CA GLU A 155 -3.03 16.76 -14.15
C GLU A 155 -1.56 17.20 -14.04
N CYS A 156 -0.77 16.42 -13.30
CA CYS A 156 0.55 16.85 -12.87
C CYS A 156 1.57 16.32 -13.85
N THR A 157 2.43 17.20 -14.33
CA THR A 157 3.48 16.90 -15.30
C THR A 157 4.77 16.44 -14.63
N CYS A 158 4.74 16.10 -13.33
CA CYS A 158 5.93 15.64 -12.62
C CYS A 158 6.46 14.37 -13.30
N THR A 159 7.73 14.39 -13.63
CA THR A 159 8.47 13.32 -14.32
C THR A 159 9.54 12.72 -13.40
N ILE A 160 10.14 11.62 -13.83
CA ILE A 160 11.29 11.05 -13.12
C ILE A 160 12.42 12.09 -13.01
N ARG A 161 12.66 12.89 -14.06
CA ARG A 161 13.69 13.92 -14.09
C ARG A 161 13.56 14.91 -12.93
N ASP A 162 12.34 15.30 -12.60
CA ASP A 162 12.06 16.33 -11.57
C ASP A 162 12.39 15.86 -10.15
N ILE A 163 12.50 14.55 -9.93
CA ILE A 163 12.80 13.95 -8.62
C ILE A 163 14.21 13.35 -8.54
N LEU A 164 15.03 13.50 -9.58
CA LEU A 164 16.40 13.03 -9.55
C LEU A 164 17.27 13.89 -8.64
N GLN A 165 18.13 13.23 -7.86
CA GLN A 165 19.19 13.92 -7.13
C GLN A 165 20.18 14.58 -8.12
N GLU A 166 20.72 15.73 -7.72
CA GLU A 166 21.81 16.40 -8.42
C GLU A 166 23.08 15.53 -8.46
N ALA A 167 23.83 15.65 -9.56
CA ALA A 167 25.10 14.97 -9.72
C ALA A 167 26.23 15.70 -8.94
N PRO A 168 27.29 15.00 -8.50
CA PRO A 168 27.57 13.58 -8.75
C PRO A 168 26.82 12.63 -7.81
N VAL A 169 26.31 11.54 -8.38
CA VAL A 169 25.65 10.46 -7.62
C VAL A 169 26.70 9.41 -7.20
N PRO A 170 26.63 8.85 -5.98
CA PRO A 170 27.56 7.80 -5.54
C PRO A 170 27.53 6.53 -6.42
N SER A 171 28.70 5.93 -6.66
CA SER A 171 28.86 4.70 -7.46
C SER A 171 27.96 3.54 -7.02
N LYS A 172 27.64 3.45 -5.72
CA LYS A 172 26.80 2.36 -5.17
C LYS A 172 25.38 2.28 -5.73
N TYR A 173 24.89 3.34 -6.38
CA TYR A 173 23.59 3.36 -7.05
C TYR A 173 23.64 2.87 -8.51
N TYR A 174 24.84 2.70 -9.08
CA TYR A 174 25.02 2.17 -10.43
C TYR A 174 25.15 0.64 -10.40
N LEU A 175 24.62 -0.01 -11.44
CA LEU A 175 24.74 -1.47 -11.59
C LEU A 175 26.14 -1.82 -12.11
N SER A 176 26.72 -2.92 -11.63
CA SER A 176 27.97 -3.43 -12.18
C SER A 176 27.78 -3.97 -13.60
N ASP A 177 28.84 -3.91 -14.43
CA ASP A 177 28.83 -4.46 -15.78
C ASP A 177 28.43 -5.94 -15.81
N THR A 178 28.91 -6.71 -14.83
CA THR A 178 28.53 -8.12 -14.65
C THR A 178 27.03 -8.25 -14.45
N TYR A 179 26.43 -7.45 -13.56
CA TYR A 179 25.00 -7.53 -13.30
C TYR A 179 24.19 -7.07 -14.51
N VAL A 180 24.60 -6.00 -15.20
CA VAL A 180 23.97 -5.57 -16.47
C VAL A 180 24.00 -6.68 -17.51
N ALA A 181 25.12 -7.40 -17.65
CA ALA A 181 25.22 -8.55 -18.55
C ALA A 181 24.24 -9.66 -18.18
N THR A 182 24.07 -9.97 -16.88
CA THR A 182 23.07 -10.96 -16.44
C THR A 182 21.63 -10.53 -16.78
N LEU A 183 21.29 -9.25 -16.63
CA LEU A 183 19.97 -8.72 -16.96
C LEU A 183 19.67 -8.80 -18.46
N LYS A 184 20.67 -8.49 -19.30
CA LYS A 184 20.58 -8.63 -20.77
C LYS A 184 20.37 -10.09 -21.17
N ALA A 185 21.15 -11.02 -20.62
CA ALA A 185 21.01 -12.44 -20.90
C ALA A 185 19.66 -13.01 -20.41
N HIS A 186 19.19 -12.58 -19.24
CA HIS A 186 17.88 -12.96 -18.71
C HIS A 186 16.74 -12.51 -19.64
N ARG A 187 16.74 -11.24 -20.07
CA ARG A 187 15.72 -10.71 -20.99
C ARG A 187 15.72 -11.47 -22.32
N ALA A 188 16.88 -11.72 -22.92
CA ALA A 188 16.98 -12.47 -24.17
C ALA A 188 16.40 -13.90 -24.06
N ARG A 189 16.64 -14.59 -22.93
CA ARG A 189 16.04 -15.92 -22.69
C ARG A 189 14.51 -15.88 -22.62
N HIS A 190 13.95 -14.87 -21.97
CA HIS A 190 12.49 -14.73 -21.87
C HIS A 190 11.85 -14.34 -23.20
N GLU A 191 12.46 -13.41 -23.95
CA GLU A 191 12.03 -13.03 -25.29
C GLU A 191 12.04 -14.23 -26.25
N ALA A 192 13.10 -15.05 -26.22
CA ALA A 192 13.18 -16.29 -27.02
C ALA A 192 12.09 -17.31 -26.65
N ALA A 193 11.61 -17.31 -25.41
CA ALA A 193 10.50 -18.15 -24.96
C ALA A 193 9.12 -17.52 -25.18
N GLY A 194 9.03 -16.37 -25.88
CA GLY A 194 7.77 -15.66 -26.14
C GLY A 194 7.19 -14.93 -24.94
N ASN A 195 8.01 -14.69 -23.89
CA ASN A 195 7.60 -14.02 -22.67
C ASN A 195 8.11 -12.57 -22.62
N GLY A 196 7.33 -11.67 -22.03
CA GLY A 196 7.68 -10.25 -21.87
C GLY A 196 8.41 -9.90 -20.57
N PHE A 197 9.14 -10.84 -19.94
CA PHE A 197 9.83 -10.61 -18.66
C PHE A 197 11.24 -10.04 -18.86
N GLY A 198 11.67 -9.16 -17.95
CA GLY A 198 13.02 -8.60 -17.96
C GLY A 198 13.10 -7.27 -17.22
N TYR A 199 14.28 -6.64 -17.30
CA TYR A 199 14.47 -5.28 -16.83
C TYR A 199 13.76 -4.27 -17.75
N VAL A 200 13.37 -3.13 -17.18
CA VAL A 200 12.73 -2.03 -17.92
C VAL A 200 13.53 -0.77 -17.68
N ILE A 201 13.96 -0.13 -18.78
CA ILE A 201 14.53 1.20 -18.76
C ILE A 201 13.39 2.21 -18.88
N ARG A 202 13.33 3.18 -17.97
CA ARG A 202 12.32 4.23 -17.96
C ARG A 202 12.85 5.48 -18.66
N ASP A 203 11.93 6.19 -19.31
CA ASP A 203 12.19 7.53 -19.84
C ASP A 203 12.23 8.54 -18.68
N LEU A 204 13.21 9.44 -18.68
CA LEU A 204 13.36 10.49 -17.69
C LEU A 204 12.19 11.48 -17.72
N ASP A 205 11.64 11.73 -18.91
CA ASP A 205 10.49 12.62 -19.09
C ASP A 205 9.15 11.86 -18.91
N GLY A 206 9.23 10.59 -18.49
CA GLY A 206 8.09 9.75 -18.17
C GLY A 206 7.87 9.56 -16.67
N ILE A 207 7.17 8.47 -16.33
CA ILE A 207 6.90 8.05 -14.95
C ILE A 207 7.50 6.67 -14.67
N ALA A 208 7.82 6.41 -13.40
CA ALA A 208 8.20 5.09 -12.94
C ALA A 208 6.98 4.13 -12.98
N GLY A 209 7.25 2.84 -13.16
CA GLY A 209 6.30 1.79 -12.78
C GLY A 209 6.20 1.69 -11.25
N THR A 210 5.34 0.78 -10.77
CA THR A 210 5.24 0.50 -9.34
C THR A 210 6.60 0.10 -8.78
N ILE A 211 7.06 0.78 -7.73
CA ILE A 211 8.20 0.30 -6.94
C ILE A 211 7.69 -0.88 -6.09
N VAL A 212 8.25 -2.06 -6.36
CA VAL A 212 7.85 -3.33 -5.75
C VAL A 212 8.79 -3.69 -4.61
N CYS A 213 8.29 -4.47 -3.65
CA CYS A 213 9.08 -5.06 -2.58
C CYS A 213 9.36 -6.53 -2.92
N GLY A 214 10.58 -7.02 -2.65
CA GLY A 214 11.00 -8.40 -2.93
C GLY A 214 11.88 -8.53 -4.18
N GLY A 215 12.23 -9.78 -4.53
CA GLY A 215 13.19 -10.07 -5.60
C GLY A 215 12.65 -9.93 -7.03
N MET A 216 11.35 -10.10 -7.25
CA MET A 216 10.75 -10.01 -8.59
C MET A 216 10.36 -8.56 -8.93
N GLY A 217 10.86 -8.06 -10.06
CA GLY A 217 10.49 -6.75 -10.61
C GLY A 217 11.30 -5.57 -10.08
N ARG A 218 12.36 -5.82 -9.31
CA ARG A 218 13.27 -4.78 -8.80
C ARG A 218 13.91 -3.96 -9.92
N GLU A 219 14.15 -4.59 -11.06
CA GLU A 219 14.75 -3.99 -12.25
C GLU A 219 13.71 -3.40 -13.22
N GLY A 220 12.47 -3.20 -12.75
CA GLY A 220 11.38 -2.62 -13.54
C GLY A 220 11.44 -1.10 -13.67
N ASN A 221 12.44 -0.42 -13.10
CA ASN A 221 12.58 1.03 -13.06
C ASN A 221 14.03 1.50 -13.23
N LEU A 222 14.79 0.88 -14.13
CA LEU A 222 16.18 1.29 -14.40
C LEU A 222 16.23 2.61 -15.19
N LEU A 223 17.27 3.39 -14.96
CA LEU A 223 17.55 4.64 -15.68
C LEU A 223 18.93 4.53 -16.35
N ILE A 224 19.07 5.17 -17.51
CA ILE A 224 20.38 5.43 -18.10
C ILE A 224 20.79 6.83 -17.64
N ASP A 225 21.89 6.91 -16.92
CA ASP A 225 22.43 8.18 -16.45
C ASP A 225 23.79 8.45 -17.10
N HIS A 226 23.85 9.53 -17.89
CA HIS A 226 25.05 9.98 -18.58
C HIS A 226 25.78 11.11 -17.85
N ARG A 227 25.28 11.52 -16.67
CA ARG A 227 25.89 12.57 -15.84
C ARG A 227 27.17 12.06 -15.19
N GLU A 228 27.98 13.00 -14.73
CA GLU A 228 29.19 12.70 -13.96
C GLU A 228 28.82 11.93 -12.69
N HIS A 229 29.56 10.85 -12.40
CA HIS A 229 29.38 10.03 -11.21
C HIS A 229 30.72 9.77 -10.54
N SER A 230 30.68 9.67 -9.21
CA SER A 230 31.89 9.36 -8.46
C SER A 230 32.24 7.89 -8.64
N MET A 231 33.45 7.62 -9.13
CA MET A 231 34.02 6.26 -9.19
C MET A 231 34.63 5.81 -7.85
N VAL A 232 34.57 6.66 -6.82
CA VAL A 232 35.01 6.31 -5.48
C VAL A 232 33.93 5.43 -4.83
N PRO A 233 34.26 4.22 -4.37
CA PRO A 233 33.32 3.39 -3.63
C PRO A 233 32.90 4.08 -2.33
N THR A 234 31.60 4.19 -2.12
CA THR A 234 31.02 4.67 -0.85
C THR A 234 30.26 3.51 -0.20
N THR A 235 30.51 3.28 1.09
CA THR A 235 29.72 2.36 1.92
C THR A 235 28.31 2.92 2.19
#